data_AF-A0A2V8FV88-F1
#
_entry.id   AF-A0A2V8FV88-F1
#
_cell.length_a   1.000
_cell.length_b   1.000
_cell.length_c   1.000
_cell.angle_alpha   90.00
_cell.angle_beta   90.00
_cell.angle_gamma   90.00
#
_symmetry.space_group_name_H-M   'P 1'
#
loop_
_entity.id
_entity.type
_entity.pdbx_description
1 polymer ?
#
loop_
_entity_poly.entity_id
_entity_poly.type
_entity_poly.pdbx_seq_one_letter_code
_entity_poly.pdbx_strand_id
1 'polypeptide(L)'
;MDAATIDVTLVGPKVKASGNVRSQLKPASKGIMPGDSANDVRMPSMLKQDQPVIVVGNGLDYDGSVALGTYTGAARLFQGDTSIKGETIVIDNKAGNLSASGGVVTTTVLDEAGKDKKKARVPSIATSNDLKYDDATRRLTYTTNAHMNGPEGDMTAARIELYLKPSGDELDRAEAYENLTLREQNRETKGSKMIYTTANETYVVTGAPVKILDECRRETIGKTLTFNKGADSVVVDGNAQIRTQTKGGNVKCPG
;
A
#
# COMPACT_ATOMS: atom_id res chain seq x y z
N MET A 1 31.33 10.81 -24.87
CA MET A 1 30.18 9.90 -24.80
C MET A 1 30.58 8.80 -23.86
N ASP A 2 30.15 8.85 -22.60
CA ASP A 2 30.46 7.79 -21.64
C ASP A 2 29.57 6.59 -21.93
N ALA A 3 30.21 5.46 -22.26
CA ALA A 3 29.52 4.19 -22.37
C ALA A 3 29.21 3.70 -20.95
N ALA A 4 27.93 3.60 -20.60
CA ALA A 4 27.52 2.92 -19.39
C ALA A 4 27.99 1.45 -19.48
N THR A 5 29.02 1.11 -18.70
CA THR A 5 29.54 -0.27 -18.62
C THR A 5 28.68 -1.02 -17.62
N ILE A 6 28.12 -2.15 -18.04
CA ILE A 6 27.38 -3.07 -17.16
C ILE A 6 28.32 -4.23 -16.84
N ASP A 7 28.69 -4.39 -15.58
CA ASP A 7 29.47 -5.55 -15.13
C ASP A 7 28.49 -6.66 -14.75
N VAL A 8 28.60 -7.82 -15.39
CA VAL A 8 27.78 -9.00 -15.09
C VAL A 8 28.68 -10.18 -14.74
N THR A 9 28.49 -10.75 -13.56
CA THR A 9 29.15 -11.98 -13.12
C THR A 9 28.10 -13.10 -13.02
N LEU A 10 28.38 -14.23 -13.67
CA LEU A 10 27.54 -15.42 -13.66
C LEU A 10 28.29 -16.55 -12.96
N VAL A 11 27.77 -17.04 -11.84
CA VAL A 11 28.34 -18.18 -11.10
C VAL A 11 27.21 -19.13 -10.73
N GLY A 12 27.07 -20.24 -11.49
CA GLY A 12 25.95 -21.15 -11.31
C GLY A 12 24.59 -20.46 -11.52
N PRO A 13 23.54 -20.76 -10.72
CA PRO A 13 22.24 -20.09 -10.83
C PRO A 13 22.24 -18.65 -10.30
N LYS A 14 23.41 -18.08 -9.95
CA LYS A 14 23.54 -16.74 -9.40
C LYS A 14 24.00 -15.73 -10.45
N VAL A 15 23.38 -14.56 -10.42
CA VAL A 15 23.71 -13.43 -11.28
C VAL A 15 23.98 -12.22 -10.40
N LYS A 16 25.16 -11.61 -10.54
CA LYS A 16 25.44 -10.31 -9.95
C LYS A 16 25.69 -9.31 -11.07
N ALA A 17 24.98 -8.19 -11.05
CA ALA A 17 25.14 -7.13 -12.03
C ALA A 17 25.26 -5.75 -11.37
N SER A 18 26.04 -4.86 -11.96
CA SER A 18 26.18 -3.46 -11.53
C SER A 18 26.32 -2.52 -12.73
N GLY A 19 26.00 -1.24 -12.51
CA GLY A 19 26.12 -0.20 -13.54
C GLY A 19 24.80 0.06 -14.27
N ASN A 20 23.78 0.53 -13.55
CA ASN A 20 22.43 0.83 -14.07
C ASN A 20 21.74 -0.41 -14.68
N VAL A 21 21.38 -1.35 -13.81
CA VAL A 21 20.69 -2.58 -14.20
C VAL A 21 19.24 -2.28 -14.60
N ARG A 22 18.76 -3.01 -15.61
CA ARG A 22 17.36 -3.02 -16.02
C ARG A 22 16.93 -4.45 -16.31
N SER A 23 16.01 -4.95 -15.51
CA SER A 23 15.37 -6.26 -15.68
C SER A 23 13.96 -6.10 -16.21
N GLN A 24 13.54 -7.03 -17.07
CA GLN A 24 12.16 -7.19 -17.49
C GLN A 24 11.66 -8.56 -17.03
N LEU A 25 10.78 -8.57 -16.05
CA LEU A 25 10.12 -9.78 -15.58
C LEU A 25 8.88 -10.01 -16.45
N LYS A 26 8.78 -11.19 -17.05
CA LYS A 26 7.63 -11.59 -17.86
C LYS A 26 6.75 -12.53 -17.04
N PRO A 27 5.41 -12.41 -17.13
CA PRO A 27 4.52 -13.41 -16.57
C PRO A 27 4.81 -14.81 -17.12
N ALA A 28 4.49 -15.84 -16.34
CA ALA A 28 4.55 -17.21 -16.82
C ALA A 28 3.68 -17.34 -18.09
N SER A 29 4.24 -17.92 -19.15
CA SER A 29 3.50 -18.10 -20.41
C SER A 29 2.31 -19.03 -20.15
N LYS A 30 1.10 -18.62 -20.59
CA LYS A 30 -0.09 -19.48 -20.56
C LYS A 30 0.20 -20.77 -21.33
N GLY A 31 0.44 -21.87 -20.61
CA GLY A 31 0.86 -23.15 -21.19
C GLY A 31 1.48 -24.13 -20.20
N ILE A 32 1.87 -23.69 -19.00
CA ILE A 32 2.35 -24.58 -17.94
C ILE A 32 1.14 -25.10 -17.17
N MET A 33 0.89 -26.41 -17.23
CA MET A 33 -0.17 -27.06 -16.47
C MET A 33 0.18 -27.06 -14.97
N PRO A 34 -0.82 -27.02 -14.07
CA PRO A 34 -0.58 -27.22 -12.64
C PRO A 34 0.05 -28.60 -12.40
N GLY A 35 1.34 -28.64 -12.04
CA GLY A 35 2.06 -29.90 -11.77
C GLY A 35 3.42 -30.05 -12.46
N ASP A 36 3.76 -29.22 -13.44
CA ASP A 36 5.11 -29.21 -14.03
C ASP A 36 6.08 -28.43 -13.13
N SER A 37 6.98 -29.15 -12.45
CA SER A 37 7.94 -28.62 -11.47
C SER A 37 9.09 -27.80 -12.08
N ALA A 38 8.87 -27.15 -13.22
CA ALA A 38 9.87 -26.35 -13.92
C ALA A 38 9.39 -24.89 -14.04
N ASN A 39 9.91 -24.05 -13.15
CA ASN A 39 9.74 -22.59 -13.03
C ASN A 39 8.48 -22.11 -12.28
N ASP A 40 8.45 -22.35 -10.96
CA ASP A 40 7.64 -21.61 -9.96
C ASP A 40 8.10 -20.13 -9.88
N VAL A 41 8.04 -19.41 -11.00
CA VAL A 41 8.21 -17.95 -11.02
C VAL A 41 6.85 -17.33 -10.81
N ARG A 42 6.51 -17.12 -9.54
CA ARG A 42 5.31 -16.41 -9.10
C ARG A 42 5.60 -14.93 -9.04
N MET A 43 5.05 -14.18 -10.00
CA MET A 43 5.00 -12.73 -9.88
C MET A 43 4.05 -12.37 -8.73
N PRO A 44 4.39 -11.38 -7.89
CA PRO A 44 3.48 -10.89 -6.85
C PRO A 44 2.08 -10.61 -7.41
N SER A 45 1.03 -11.10 -6.77
CA SER A 45 -0.33 -11.06 -7.33
C SER A 45 -0.93 -9.65 -7.35
N MET A 46 -0.34 -8.69 -6.63
CA MET A 46 -0.65 -7.26 -6.76
C MET A 46 -0.18 -6.67 -8.10
N LEU A 47 0.69 -7.38 -8.84
CA LEU A 47 1.14 -7.01 -10.18
C LEU A 47 0.29 -7.77 -11.21
N LYS A 48 -0.02 -7.09 -12.32
CA LYS A 48 -0.78 -7.63 -13.43
C LYS A 48 -0.04 -8.80 -14.07
N GLN A 49 -0.74 -9.93 -14.21
CA GLN A 49 -0.17 -11.17 -14.73
C GLN A 49 -0.17 -11.24 -16.26
N ASP A 50 -0.62 -10.18 -16.95
CA ASP A 50 -0.65 -10.05 -18.40
C ASP A 50 0.27 -8.94 -18.93
N GLN A 51 0.96 -8.21 -18.05
CA GLN A 51 1.85 -7.11 -18.41
C GLN A 51 3.27 -7.33 -17.87
N PRO A 52 4.32 -6.94 -18.62
CA PRO A 52 5.68 -7.04 -18.14
C PRO A 52 5.93 -6.08 -16.98
N VAL A 53 6.76 -6.50 -16.04
CA VAL A 53 7.25 -5.65 -14.94
C VAL A 53 8.67 -5.25 -15.25
N ILE A 54 8.97 -3.96 -15.12
CA ILE A 54 10.34 -3.46 -15.26
C ILE A 54 10.87 -3.13 -13.88
N VAL A 55 12.10 -3.59 -13.62
CA VAL A 55 12.84 -3.28 -12.38
C VAL A 55 14.18 -2.68 -12.75
N VAL A 56 14.53 -1.56 -12.14
CA VAL A 56 15.80 -0.85 -12.37
C VAL A 56 16.48 -0.57 -11.05
N GLY A 57 17.80 -0.42 -11.07
CA GLY A 57 18.62 -0.02 -9.92
C GLY A 57 20.08 0.14 -10.34
N ASN A 58 20.96 0.47 -9.41
CA ASN A 58 22.40 0.50 -9.66
C ASN A 58 23.02 -0.90 -9.63
N GLY A 59 22.42 -1.82 -8.88
CA GLY A 59 22.88 -3.20 -8.75
C GLY A 59 21.75 -4.22 -8.71
N LEU A 60 22.09 -5.46 -9.08
CA LEU A 60 21.26 -6.66 -8.95
C LEU A 60 22.11 -7.78 -8.34
N ASP A 61 21.58 -8.43 -7.32
CA ASP A 61 22.02 -9.75 -6.87
C ASP A 61 20.84 -10.70 -6.98
N TYR A 62 20.95 -11.69 -7.86
CA TYR A 62 19.93 -12.71 -8.10
C TYR A 62 20.47 -14.08 -7.74
N ASP A 63 19.74 -14.79 -6.88
CA ASP A 63 20.01 -16.18 -6.52
C ASP A 63 18.89 -17.08 -7.05
N GLY A 64 19.14 -17.74 -8.18
CA GLY A 64 18.19 -18.65 -8.82
C GLY A 64 17.93 -19.94 -8.03
N SER A 65 18.72 -20.29 -7.02
CA SER A 65 18.45 -21.47 -6.18
C SER A 65 17.27 -21.26 -5.24
N VAL A 66 16.98 -20.01 -4.89
CA VAL A 66 15.86 -19.58 -4.04
C VAL A 66 14.90 -18.62 -4.75
N ALA A 67 15.15 -18.35 -6.04
CA ALA A 67 14.39 -17.42 -6.88
C ALA A 67 14.23 -16.01 -6.28
N LEU A 68 15.31 -15.50 -5.67
CA LEU A 68 15.36 -14.22 -4.97
C LEU A 68 16.17 -13.20 -5.76
N GLY A 69 15.58 -12.05 -6.09
CA GLY A 69 16.25 -10.93 -6.73
C GLY A 69 16.30 -9.70 -5.83
N THR A 70 17.49 -9.18 -5.56
CA THR A 70 17.72 -7.96 -4.77
C THR A 70 18.28 -6.85 -5.65
N TYR A 71 17.51 -5.79 -5.81
CA TYR A 71 17.88 -4.59 -6.55
C TYR A 71 18.27 -3.48 -5.57
N THR A 72 19.39 -2.81 -5.79
CA THR A 72 19.93 -1.79 -4.87
C THR A 72 20.32 -0.51 -5.61
N GLY A 73 20.49 0.58 -4.85
CA GLY A 73 20.90 1.89 -5.37
C GLY A 73 19.78 2.55 -6.15
N ALA A 74 18.88 3.23 -5.43
CA ALA A 74 17.69 3.87 -5.98
C ALA A 74 16.82 2.93 -6.84
N ALA A 75 16.55 1.73 -6.32
CA ALA A 75 15.74 0.72 -6.99
C ALA A 75 14.31 1.21 -7.30
N ARG A 76 13.80 0.88 -8.49
CA ARG A 76 12.43 1.19 -8.92
C ARG A 76 11.81 0.02 -9.66
N LEU A 77 10.60 -0.33 -9.28
CA LEU A 77 9.73 -1.25 -9.99
C LEU A 77 8.57 -0.47 -10.62
N PHE A 78 8.21 -0.77 -11.86
CA PHE A 78 7.04 -0.17 -12.51
C PHE A 78 6.33 -1.14 -13.45
N GLN A 79 5.00 -1.04 -13.47
CA GLN A 79 4.10 -1.79 -14.34
C GLN A 79 2.86 -0.94 -14.64
N GLY A 80 2.75 -0.47 -15.88
CA GLY A 80 1.72 0.50 -16.26
C GLY A 80 1.77 1.72 -15.33
N ASP A 81 0.67 2.00 -14.65
CA ASP A 81 0.53 3.13 -13.73
C ASP A 81 1.00 2.83 -12.29
N THR A 82 1.35 1.56 -11.99
CA THR A 82 1.85 1.16 -10.68
C THR A 82 3.37 1.32 -10.62
N SER A 83 3.87 1.96 -9.56
CA SER A 83 5.31 2.07 -9.31
C SER A 83 5.65 1.93 -7.83
N ILE A 84 6.81 1.35 -7.55
CA ILE A 84 7.40 1.21 -6.22
C ILE A 84 8.84 1.68 -6.32
N LYS A 85 9.24 2.57 -5.42
CA LYS A 85 10.60 3.09 -5.34
C LYS A 85 11.13 2.88 -3.94
N GLY A 86 12.43 2.67 -3.82
CA GLY A 86 13.15 2.59 -2.55
C GLY A 86 14.65 2.52 -2.81
N GLU A 87 15.45 2.50 -1.75
CA GLU A 87 16.88 2.23 -1.89
C GLU A 87 17.13 0.77 -2.29
N THR A 88 16.35 -0.15 -1.73
CA THR A 88 16.40 -1.59 -2.05
C THR A 88 15.01 -2.10 -2.39
N ILE A 89 14.90 -2.97 -3.41
CA ILE A 89 13.72 -3.77 -3.72
C ILE A 89 14.13 -5.24 -3.77
N VAL A 90 13.41 -6.10 -3.03
CA VAL A 90 13.60 -7.55 -3.05
C VAL A 90 12.35 -8.19 -3.62
N ILE A 91 12.54 -9.13 -4.54
CA ILE A 91 11.46 -9.92 -5.15
C ILE A 91 11.75 -11.38 -4.90
N ASP A 92 10.85 -12.05 -4.21
CA ASP A 92 10.86 -13.49 -3.97
C ASP A 92 9.85 -14.13 -4.93
N ASN A 93 10.36 -14.63 -6.05
CA ASN A 93 9.54 -15.24 -7.08
C ASN A 93 9.01 -16.61 -6.66
N LYS A 94 9.56 -17.24 -5.62
CA LYS A 94 9.07 -18.52 -5.12
C LYS A 94 7.81 -18.33 -4.28
N ALA A 95 7.83 -17.34 -3.39
CA ALA A 95 6.69 -17.02 -2.54
C ALA A 95 5.70 -16.03 -3.18
N GLY A 96 6.11 -15.30 -4.21
CA GLY A 96 5.36 -14.16 -4.75
C GLY A 96 5.48 -12.90 -3.89
N ASN A 97 6.41 -12.86 -2.94
CA ASN A 97 6.57 -11.74 -2.03
C ASN A 97 7.40 -10.61 -2.65
N LEU A 98 7.14 -9.39 -2.21
CA LEU A 98 7.93 -8.21 -2.58
C LEU A 98 8.22 -7.40 -1.32
N SER A 99 9.41 -6.84 -1.21
CA SER A 99 9.69 -5.81 -0.22
C SER A 99 10.48 -4.65 -0.82
N ALA A 100 10.33 -3.48 -0.23
CA ALA A 100 11.11 -2.30 -0.54
C ALA A 100 11.51 -1.59 0.76
N SER A 101 12.68 -0.98 0.79
CA SER A 101 13.18 -0.27 1.97
C SER A 101 14.04 0.94 1.60
N GLY A 102 14.24 1.85 2.57
CA GLY A 102 15.08 3.04 2.43
C GLY A 102 14.37 4.18 1.71
N GLY A 103 13.28 4.67 2.29
CA GLY A 103 12.49 5.77 1.73
C GLY A 103 11.57 5.32 0.60
N VAL A 104 10.63 4.43 0.94
CA VAL A 104 9.67 3.88 0.00
C VAL A 104 8.66 4.92 -0.44
N VAL A 105 8.44 5.00 -1.75
CA VAL A 105 7.33 5.73 -2.37
C VAL A 105 6.63 4.79 -3.34
N THR A 106 5.31 4.70 -3.20
CA THR A 106 4.46 3.88 -4.06
C THR A 106 3.40 4.74 -4.74
N THR A 107 3.09 4.38 -5.97
CA THR A 107 1.87 4.79 -6.66
C THR A 107 1.20 3.52 -7.11
N THR A 108 -0.05 3.32 -6.69
CA THR A 108 -0.85 2.16 -7.07
C THR A 108 -2.14 2.67 -7.71
N VAL A 109 -2.61 1.99 -8.74
CA VAL A 109 -3.91 2.26 -9.35
C VAL A 109 -4.75 1.02 -9.18
N LEU A 110 -5.73 1.11 -8.30
CA LEU A 110 -6.67 0.02 -8.02
C LEU A 110 -7.99 0.31 -8.72
N ASP A 111 -8.73 -0.76 -8.99
CA ASP A 111 -10.10 -0.67 -9.43
C ASP A 111 -11.01 -0.48 -8.21
N GLU A 112 -11.92 0.47 -8.30
CA GLU A 112 -12.99 0.69 -7.31
C GLU A 112 -14.34 0.48 -8.01
N ALA A 113 -15.22 -0.28 -7.37
CA ALA A 113 -16.55 -0.54 -7.91
C ALA A 113 -17.40 0.74 -7.80
N GLY A 114 -17.63 1.42 -8.92
CA GLY A 114 -18.51 2.60 -8.95
C GLY A 114 -19.97 2.22 -8.75
N LYS A 115 -20.79 3.20 -8.33
CA LYS A 115 -22.25 3.06 -8.13
C LYS A 115 -22.99 2.51 -9.36
N ASP A 116 -22.45 2.73 -10.56
CA ASP A 116 -23.00 2.24 -11.84
C ASP A 116 -22.44 0.89 -12.31
N LYS A 117 -21.80 0.10 -11.42
CA LYS A 117 -21.09 -1.16 -11.75
C LYS A 117 -19.93 -1.01 -12.75
N LYS A 118 -19.52 0.21 -13.05
CA LYS A 118 -18.29 0.49 -13.81
C LYS A 118 -17.12 0.61 -12.83
N LYS A 119 -16.04 -0.12 -13.10
CA LYS A 119 -14.79 -0.01 -12.34
C LYS A 119 -14.14 1.33 -12.66
N ALA A 120 -13.98 2.19 -11.65
CA ALA A 120 -13.18 3.40 -11.75
C ALA A 120 -11.74 3.08 -11.35
N ARG A 121 -10.78 3.59 -12.11
CA ARG A 121 -9.36 3.50 -11.73
C ARG A 121 -9.02 4.63 -10.79
N VAL A 122 -8.62 4.29 -9.58
CA VAL A 122 -8.32 5.24 -8.53
C VAL A 122 -6.86 5.14 -8.11
N PRO A 123 -6.09 6.25 -8.20
CA PRO A 123 -4.72 6.26 -7.74
C PRO A 123 -4.64 6.44 -6.22
N SER A 124 -3.75 5.69 -5.59
CA SER A 124 -3.29 5.93 -4.21
C SER A 124 -1.77 6.08 -4.20
N ILE A 125 -1.28 7.05 -3.43
CA ILE A 125 0.14 7.32 -3.20
C ILE A 125 0.44 7.01 -1.74
N ALA A 126 1.46 6.20 -1.47
CA ALA A 126 1.91 5.95 -0.10
C ALA A 126 3.41 6.10 0.05
N THR A 127 3.84 6.59 1.21
CA THR A 127 5.24 6.78 1.60
C THR A 127 5.50 6.11 2.94
N SER A 128 6.69 5.53 3.11
CA SER A 128 7.13 4.90 4.37
C SER A 128 8.63 4.64 4.32
N ASN A 129 9.26 4.16 5.40
CA ASN A 129 10.63 3.65 5.30
C ASN A 129 10.67 2.26 4.66
N ASP A 130 9.68 1.41 4.99
CA ASP A 130 9.66 0.00 4.61
C ASP A 130 8.27 -0.41 4.11
N LEU A 131 8.26 -1.19 3.03
CA LEU A 131 7.09 -1.85 2.46
C LEU A 131 7.35 -3.35 2.38
N LYS A 132 6.34 -4.13 2.77
CA LYS A 132 6.27 -5.56 2.50
C LYS A 132 4.94 -5.91 1.84
N TYR A 133 5.00 -6.68 0.78
CA TYR A 133 3.86 -7.40 0.20
C TYR A 133 4.00 -8.89 0.50
N ASP A 134 2.96 -9.45 1.09
CA ASP A 134 2.81 -10.87 1.37
C ASP A 134 1.71 -11.44 0.47
N ASP A 135 2.08 -12.32 -0.44
CA ASP A 135 1.17 -12.84 -1.46
C ASP A 135 0.14 -13.83 -0.89
N ALA A 136 0.55 -14.63 0.08
CA ALA A 136 -0.31 -15.62 0.73
C ALA A 136 -1.51 -14.95 1.43
N THR A 137 -1.29 -13.76 1.98
CA THR A 137 -2.32 -12.94 2.64
C THR A 137 -2.83 -11.78 1.79
N ARG A 138 -2.26 -11.56 0.61
CA ARG A 138 -2.49 -10.40 -0.27
C ARG A 138 -2.44 -9.08 0.49
N ARG A 139 -1.43 -8.93 1.35
CA ARG A 139 -1.31 -7.81 2.28
C ARG A 139 -0.09 -6.96 1.96
N LEU A 140 -0.31 -5.67 1.72
CA LEU A 140 0.74 -4.66 1.70
C LEU A 140 0.84 -4.06 3.10
N THR A 141 2.04 -3.96 3.64
CA THR A 141 2.32 -3.39 4.97
C THR A 141 3.38 -2.31 4.82
N TYR A 142 2.98 -1.07 5.10
CA TYR A 142 3.85 0.11 5.18
C TYR A 142 4.19 0.35 6.65
N THR A 143 5.48 0.49 6.97
CA THR A 143 5.95 0.73 8.34
C THR A 143 6.96 1.86 8.40
N THR A 144 6.98 2.53 9.56
CA THR A 144 7.86 3.66 9.86
C THR A 144 7.53 4.89 9.01
N ASN A 145 6.94 5.91 9.65
CA ASN A 145 6.46 7.12 8.98
C ASN A 145 5.49 6.80 7.82
N ALA A 146 4.58 5.85 8.04
CA ALA A 146 3.63 5.42 7.02
C ALA A 146 2.60 6.54 6.79
N HIS A 147 2.48 6.95 5.54
CA HIS A 147 1.53 7.95 5.07
C HIS A 147 0.94 7.48 3.75
N MET A 148 -0.36 7.69 3.57
CA MET A 148 -1.11 7.24 2.41
C MET A 148 -2.14 8.29 2.05
N ASN A 149 -2.29 8.55 0.77
CA ASN A 149 -3.29 9.44 0.22
C ASN A 149 -3.96 8.76 -0.97
N GLY A 150 -5.28 8.59 -0.88
CA GLY A 150 -6.08 7.90 -1.88
C GLY A 150 -7.57 8.15 -1.69
N PRO A 151 -8.46 7.37 -2.34
CA PRO A 151 -9.90 7.43 -2.13
C PRO A 151 -10.31 7.21 -0.67
N GLU A 152 -9.51 6.47 0.09
CA GLU A 152 -9.69 6.23 1.52
C GLU A 152 -9.41 7.46 2.40
N GLY A 153 -8.85 8.53 1.84
CA GLY A 153 -8.48 9.76 2.54
C GLY A 153 -6.96 9.95 2.64
N ASP A 154 -6.56 11.03 3.33
CA ASP A 154 -5.17 11.27 3.73
C ASP A 154 -4.94 10.69 5.14
N MET A 155 -4.05 9.72 5.26
CA MET A 155 -3.83 8.95 6.46
C MET A 155 -2.35 8.84 6.81
N THR A 156 -2.04 9.09 8.09
CA THR A 156 -0.73 8.80 8.69
C THR A 156 -0.90 7.84 9.88
N ALA A 157 0.03 6.91 10.04
CA ALA A 157 0.09 5.99 11.19
C ALA A 157 1.50 5.41 11.36
N ALA A 158 1.75 4.69 12.46
CA ALA A 158 3.00 3.94 12.60
C ALA A 158 3.09 2.77 11.60
N ARG A 159 1.94 2.13 11.33
CA ARG A 159 1.78 1.07 10.34
C ARG A 159 0.45 1.19 9.60
N ILE A 160 0.50 1.07 8.29
CA ILE A 160 -0.68 1.01 7.41
C ILE A 160 -0.65 -0.33 6.67
N GLU A 161 -1.78 -1.03 6.65
CA GLU A 161 -1.96 -2.30 5.94
C GLU A 161 -3.08 -2.19 4.92
N LEU A 162 -2.83 -2.64 3.70
CA LEU A 162 -3.83 -2.81 2.66
C LEU A 162 -4.03 -4.30 2.41
N TYR A 163 -5.28 -4.73 2.41
CA TYR A 163 -5.68 -6.08 2.08
C TYR A 163 -6.38 -6.05 0.72
N LEU A 164 -5.82 -6.78 -0.25
CA LEU A 164 -6.38 -6.85 -1.60
C LEU A 164 -7.35 -8.02 -1.73
N LYS A 165 -8.36 -7.85 -2.60
CA LYS A 165 -9.23 -8.94 -3.02
C LYS A 165 -8.43 -10.03 -3.77
N PRO A 166 -9.00 -11.24 -3.94
CA PRO A 166 -8.31 -12.33 -4.65
C PRO A 166 -7.79 -12.00 -6.04
N SER A 167 -8.43 -11.07 -6.74
CA SER A 167 -8.00 -10.59 -8.05
C SER A 167 -6.71 -9.76 -8.02
N GLY A 168 -6.34 -9.18 -6.88
CA GLY A 168 -5.13 -8.35 -6.71
C GLY A 168 -5.24 -6.93 -7.26
N ASP A 169 -6.33 -6.59 -7.96
CA ASP A 169 -6.58 -5.29 -8.59
C ASP A 169 -7.55 -4.40 -7.80
N GLU A 170 -8.16 -4.92 -6.73
CA GLU A 170 -9.16 -4.23 -5.92
C GLU A 170 -8.79 -4.27 -4.43
N LEU A 171 -9.05 -3.18 -3.72
CA LEU A 171 -8.92 -3.11 -2.26
C LEU A 171 -10.12 -3.79 -1.58
N ASP A 172 -9.85 -4.65 -0.60
CA ASP A 172 -10.86 -5.23 0.30
C ASP A 172 -11.02 -4.37 1.55
N ARG A 173 -9.91 -4.11 2.24
CA ARG A 173 -9.88 -3.22 3.41
C ARG A 173 -8.53 -2.54 3.59
N ALA A 174 -8.55 -1.37 4.21
CA ALA A 174 -7.37 -0.70 4.73
C ALA A 174 -7.42 -0.68 6.25
N GLU A 175 -6.27 -0.86 6.89
CA GLU A 175 -6.12 -0.79 8.33
C GLU A 175 -4.95 0.10 8.68
N ALA A 176 -5.10 0.88 9.74
CA ALA A 176 -4.01 1.71 10.25
C ALA A 176 -3.89 1.58 11.75
N TYR A 177 -2.65 1.60 12.22
CA TYR A 177 -2.27 1.21 13.57
C TYR A 177 -1.31 2.20 14.17
N GLU A 178 -1.65 2.62 15.39
CA GLU A 178 -0.90 3.52 16.26
C GLU A 178 -0.69 4.92 15.67
N ASN A 179 -0.82 5.95 16.51
CA ASN A 179 -0.63 7.35 16.11
C ASN A 179 -1.41 7.74 14.85
N LEU A 180 -2.63 7.21 14.69
CA LEU A 180 -3.44 7.46 13.52
C LEU A 180 -3.82 8.94 13.46
N THR A 181 -3.61 9.56 12.31
CA THR A 181 -4.33 10.77 11.88
C THR A 181 -4.93 10.49 10.51
N LEU A 182 -6.26 10.58 10.41
CA LEU A 182 -7.03 10.44 9.18
C LEU A 182 -7.68 11.79 8.86
N ARG A 183 -7.49 12.29 7.66
CA ARG A 183 -8.14 13.45 7.09
C ARG A 183 -9.02 12.99 5.95
N GLU A 184 -10.32 13.11 6.16
CA GLU A 184 -11.32 12.75 5.17
C GLU A 184 -12.34 13.89 5.11
N GLN A 185 -12.62 14.37 3.89
CA GLN A 185 -13.40 15.58 3.66
C GLN A 185 -12.88 16.77 4.48
N ASN A 186 -13.73 17.36 5.33
CA ASN A 186 -13.41 18.54 6.14
C ASN A 186 -13.16 18.19 7.63
N ARG A 187 -12.72 16.96 7.93
CA ARG A 187 -12.53 16.48 9.31
C ARG A 187 -11.18 15.81 9.49
N GLU A 188 -10.55 16.06 10.63
CA GLU A 188 -9.37 15.33 11.10
C GLU A 188 -9.75 14.40 12.26
N THR A 189 -9.48 13.11 12.11
CA THR A 189 -9.72 12.10 13.14
C THR A 189 -8.40 11.53 13.64
N LYS A 190 -8.23 11.47 14.97
CA LYS A 190 -7.10 10.84 15.64
C LYS A 190 -7.55 9.64 16.48
N GLY A 191 -6.76 8.58 16.46
CA GLY A 191 -7.05 7.35 17.20
C GLY A 191 -5.86 6.40 17.30
N SER A 192 -6.09 5.18 17.78
CA SER A 192 -5.06 4.13 17.86
C SER A 192 -5.21 3.07 16.77
N LYS A 193 -6.42 2.86 16.24
CA LYS A 193 -6.65 1.94 15.12
C LYS A 193 -7.78 2.43 14.23
N MET A 194 -7.63 2.25 12.92
CA MET A 194 -8.71 2.39 11.94
C MET A 194 -8.86 1.13 11.11
N ILE A 195 -10.09 0.78 10.77
CA ILE A 195 -10.44 -0.21 9.75
C ILE A 195 -11.40 0.45 8.77
N TYR A 196 -11.04 0.47 7.49
CA TYR A 196 -11.86 0.91 6.37
C TYR A 196 -12.22 -0.31 5.53
N THR A 197 -13.51 -0.53 5.29
CA THR A 197 -14.00 -1.65 4.47
C THR A 197 -14.65 -1.12 3.20
N THR A 198 -14.18 -1.58 2.03
CA THR A 198 -14.68 -1.07 0.74
C THR A 198 -16.10 -1.51 0.44
N ALA A 199 -16.50 -2.71 0.89
CA ALA A 199 -17.82 -3.29 0.62
C ALA A 199 -19.00 -2.42 1.10
N ASN A 200 -18.80 -1.61 2.14
CA ASN A 200 -19.81 -0.74 2.72
C ASN A 200 -19.30 0.69 2.98
N GLU A 201 -18.13 1.04 2.44
CA GLU A 201 -17.48 2.34 2.56
C GLU A 201 -17.44 2.88 4.01
N THR A 202 -17.17 1.98 4.97
CA THR A 202 -17.26 2.29 6.41
C THR A 202 -15.88 2.33 7.05
N TYR A 203 -15.63 3.40 7.80
CA TYR A 203 -14.49 3.61 8.66
C TYR A 203 -14.90 3.38 10.11
N VAL A 204 -14.15 2.51 10.81
CA VAL A 204 -14.26 2.33 12.25
C VAL A 204 -12.94 2.74 12.88
N VAL A 205 -12.94 3.85 13.61
CA VAL A 205 -11.78 4.35 14.35
C VAL A 205 -11.98 4.08 15.82
N THR A 206 -10.97 3.53 16.48
CA THR A 206 -10.95 3.24 17.92
C THR A 206 -9.75 3.89 18.57
N GLY A 207 -9.89 4.23 19.86
CA GLY A 207 -8.85 4.90 20.63
C GLY A 207 -9.26 5.16 22.06
N ALA A 208 -8.27 5.46 22.90
CA ALA A 208 -8.45 5.87 24.29
C ALA A 208 -7.80 7.25 24.51
N PRO A 209 -8.32 8.35 23.92
CA PRO A 209 -9.60 8.48 23.20
C PRO A 209 -9.45 8.58 21.67
N VAL A 210 -10.57 8.51 20.95
CA VAL A 210 -10.71 9.04 19.59
C VAL A 210 -11.02 10.52 19.68
N LYS A 211 -10.39 11.33 18.82
CA LYS A 211 -10.64 12.77 18.71
C LYS A 211 -10.98 13.14 17.28
N ILE A 212 -12.00 13.96 17.11
CA ILE A 212 -12.43 14.48 15.81
C ILE A 212 -12.37 15.98 15.88
N LEU A 213 -11.71 16.60 14.90
CA LEU A 213 -11.71 18.03 14.68
C LEU A 213 -12.44 18.30 13.38
N ASP A 214 -13.56 19.03 13.45
CA ASP A 214 -14.29 19.44 12.25
C ASP A 214 -13.76 20.75 11.65
N GLU A 215 -14.35 21.16 10.54
CA GLU A 215 -14.03 22.39 9.81
C GLU A 215 -14.19 23.67 10.66
N CYS A 216 -15.09 23.65 11.63
CA CYS A 216 -15.32 24.73 12.59
C CYS A 216 -14.34 24.67 13.77
N ARG A 217 -13.36 23.77 13.74
CA ARG A 217 -12.44 23.47 14.84
C ARG A 217 -13.14 23.06 16.13
N ARG A 218 -14.31 22.44 16.04
CA ARG A 218 -14.95 21.81 17.19
C ARG A 218 -14.31 20.46 17.42
N GLU A 219 -13.85 20.24 18.65
CA GLU A 219 -13.27 18.97 19.05
C GLU A 219 -14.37 18.08 19.63
N THR A 220 -14.53 16.88 19.09
CA THR A 220 -15.39 15.83 19.64
C THR A 220 -14.54 14.67 20.12
N ILE A 221 -14.72 14.25 21.38
CA ILE A 221 -13.97 13.16 22.00
C ILE A 221 -14.91 11.99 22.28
N GLY A 222 -14.49 10.78 21.90
CA GLY A 222 -15.22 9.53 22.16
C GLY A 222 -14.28 8.33 22.26
N LYS A 223 -14.82 7.11 22.31
CA LYS A 223 -14.04 5.86 22.29
C LYS A 223 -13.98 5.24 20.89
N THR A 224 -15.09 5.36 20.16
CA THR A 224 -15.24 4.80 18.82
C THR A 224 -15.92 5.82 17.92
N LEU A 225 -15.36 6.01 16.73
CA LEU A 225 -16.00 6.72 15.63
C LEU A 225 -16.34 5.69 14.57
N THR A 226 -17.58 5.75 14.09
CA THR A 226 -17.99 5.09 12.85
C THR A 226 -18.38 6.16 11.84
N PHE A 227 -17.76 6.15 10.67
CA PHE A 227 -18.10 7.01 9.55
C PHE A 227 -18.46 6.15 8.34
N ASN A 228 -19.61 6.41 7.73
CA ASN A 228 -19.98 5.82 6.45
C ASN A 228 -19.85 6.90 5.37
N LYS A 229 -18.92 6.71 4.43
CA LYS A 229 -18.60 7.68 3.38
C LYS A 229 -19.74 7.80 2.36
N GLY A 230 -20.35 6.68 1.96
CA GLY A 230 -21.43 6.67 0.98
C GLY A 230 -22.72 7.34 1.45
N ALA A 231 -23.03 7.24 2.74
CA ALA A 231 -24.20 7.83 3.39
C ALA A 231 -23.93 9.19 4.07
N ASP A 232 -22.68 9.65 4.07
CA ASP A 232 -22.22 10.86 4.76
C ASP A 232 -22.65 10.93 6.24
N SER A 233 -22.58 9.80 6.95
CA SER A 233 -23.09 9.67 8.32
C SER A 233 -21.97 9.37 9.32
N VAL A 234 -21.96 10.10 10.44
CA VAL A 234 -21.01 9.91 11.54
C VAL A 234 -21.72 9.56 12.85
N VAL A 235 -21.26 8.49 13.50
CA VAL A 235 -21.68 8.07 14.83
C VAL A 235 -20.46 8.05 15.75
N VAL A 236 -20.54 8.77 16.86
CA VAL A 236 -19.50 8.78 17.90
C VAL A 236 -20.07 8.17 19.17
N ASP A 237 -19.48 7.06 19.61
CA ASP A 237 -19.84 6.38 20.85
C ASP A 237 -18.88 6.79 21.98
N GLY A 238 -19.46 7.39 23.02
CA GLY A 238 -18.85 7.59 24.33
C GLY A 238 -19.48 6.64 25.34
N ASN A 239 -18.79 5.54 25.67
CA ASN A 239 -19.28 4.60 26.68
C ASN A 239 -19.34 5.27 28.08
N ALA A 240 -20.07 4.70 29.05
CA ALA A 240 -20.49 5.30 30.33
C ALA A 240 -19.40 6.01 31.18
N GLN A 241 -18.11 5.70 31.00
CA GLN A 241 -16.99 6.39 31.69
C GLN A 241 -16.44 7.61 30.93
N ILE A 242 -16.61 7.70 29.61
CA ILE A 242 -16.19 8.83 28.76
C ILE A 242 -17.40 9.27 27.94
N ARG A 243 -18.14 10.28 28.43
CA ARG A 243 -19.22 10.91 27.65
C ARG A 243 -18.64 11.57 26.40
N THR A 244 -19.40 11.56 25.30
CA THR A 244 -19.10 12.39 24.14
C THR A 244 -19.04 13.85 24.59
N GLN A 245 -17.88 14.49 24.42
CA GLN A 245 -17.69 15.90 24.74
C GLN A 245 -17.43 16.65 23.45
N THR A 246 -18.23 17.69 23.19
CA THR A 246 -17.98 18.64 22.10
C THR A 246 -17.50 19.94 22.70
N LYS A 247 -16.28 20.33 22.36
CA LYS A 247 -15.71 21.64 22.73
C LYS A 247 -15.81 22.56 21.52
N GLY A 248 -16.48 23.70 21.67
CA GLY A 248 -16.66 24.69 20.60
C GLY A 248 -15.34 25.32 20.14
N GLY A 249 -15.19 25.51 18.83
CA GLY A 249 -14.13 26.32 18.24
C GLY A 249 -14.56 27.79 18.13
N ASN A 250 -13.68 28.73 18.47
CA ASN A 250 -13.93 30.18 18.36
C ASN A 250 -13.86 30.72 16.91
N VAL A 251 -14.13 29.88 15.90
CA VAL A 251 -13.95 30.23 14.48
C VAL A 251 -15.30 30.34 13.77
N LYS A 252 -15.47 31.39 12.97
CA LYS A 252 -16.63 31.60 12.10
C LYS A 252 -16.63 30.50 11.03
N CYS A 253 -17.59 29.58 11.09
CA CYS A 253 -17.70 28.53 10.07
C CYS A 253 -17.94 29.16 8.69
N PRO A 254 -17.21 28.76 7.64
CA PRO A 254 -17.54 29.17 6.27
C PRO A 254 -18.93 28.62 5.93
N GLY A 255 -19.80 29.50 5.45
CA GLY A 255 -21.15 29.16 4.98
C GLY A 255 -21.17 28.80 3.51
#